data_AF-A0A6C0TRC5-F1
#
_entry.id   AF-A0A6C0TRC5-F1
#
_cell.length_a   1.000
_cell.length_b   1.000
_cell.length_c   1.000
_cell.angle_alpha   90.00
_cell.angle_beta   90.00
_cell.angle_gamma   90.00
#
_symmetry.space_group_name_H-M   'P 1'
#
loop_
_entity.id
_entity.type
_entity.pdbx_description
1 polymer ?
#
loop_
_entity_poly.entity_id
_entity_poly.type
_entity_poly.pdbx_seq_one_letter_code
_entity_poly.pdbx_strand_id
1 'polypeptide(L)'
;MSKLVWTKTKLPELGLIFLRTMLEKMRGDEGATVRLGTTGQGIRPNYQITLSGKAPRVFNGLNHEIYTGTERFDDGNLSSFFSFFDIRDAYEGTRSSP
;
A
#
# COMPACT_ATOMS: atom_id res chain seq x y z
N MET A 1 -10.79 13.34 -14.56
CA MET A 1 -10.92 12.69 -13.24
C MET A 1 -9.80 13.18 -12.34
N SER A 2 -10.09 13.56 -11.09
CA SER A 2 -9.07 13.90 -10.09
C SER A 2 -8.40 12.64 -9.56
N LYS A 3 -7.07 12.61 -9.48
CA LYS A 3 -6.32 11.49 -8.87
C LYS A 3 -6.54 11.48 -7.36
N LEU A 4 -6.70 10.30 -6.76
CA LEU A 4 -6.68 10.18 -5.31
C LEU A 4 -5.30 10.56 -4.77
N VAL A 5 -5.30 11.40 -3.75
CA VAL A 5 -4.09 11.76 -3.02
C VAL A 5 -4.07 10.97 -1.73
N TRP A 6 -3.15 10.00 -1.65
CA TRP A 6 -2.83 9.26 -0.45
C TRP A 6 -1.84 10.05 0.40
N THR A 7 -2.16 10.20 1.68
CA THR A 7 -1.30 10.82 2.69
C THR A 7 -1.22 9.88 3.89
N LYS A 8 -0.22 10.08 4.75
CA LYS A 8 -0.08 9.28 5.98
C LYS A 8 -1.36 9.30 6.83
N THR A 9 -2.04 10.45 6.88
CA THR A 9 -3.31 10.63 7.60
C THR A 9 -4.49 9.86 7.00
N LYS A 10 -4.44 9.50 5.72
CA LYS A 10 -5.48 8.72 5.03
C LYS A 10 -5.20 7.22 5.00
N LEU A 11 -3.97 6.78 5.31
CA LEU A 11 -3.64 5.36 5.35
C LEU A 11 -4.56 4.54 6.29
N PRO A 12 -4.98 5.05 7.47
CA PRO A 12 -5.91 4.33 8.33
C PRO A 12 -7.26 4.00 7.67
N GLU A 13 -7.69 4.79 6.67
CA GLU A 13 -8.97 4.57 5.96
C GLU A 13 -8.98 3.25 5.16
N LEU A 14 -7.81 2.67 4.86
CA LEU A 14 -7.70 1.35 4.23
C LEU A 14 -8.23 0.22 5.13
N GLY A 15 -8.26 0.45 6.44
CA GLY A 15 -8.82 -0.48 7.42
C GLY A 15 -7.82 -1.53 7.92
N LEU A 16 -8.15 -2.07 9.10
CA LEU A 16 -7.29 -2.93 9.90
C LEU A 16 -6.75 -4.15 9.13
N ILE A 17 -7.65 -4.89 8.45
CA ILE A 17 -7.28 -6.13 7.77
C ILE A 17 -6.38 -5.85 6.57
N PHE A 18 -6.68 -4.80 5.81
CA PHE A 18 -5.90 -4.41 4.63
C PHE A 18 -4.47 -4.03 5.03
N LEU A 19 -4.33 -3.15 6.02
CA LEU A 19 -3.04 -2.71 6.53
C LEU A 19 -2.24 -3.85 7.16
N ARG A 20 -2.89 -4.76 7.91
CA ARG A 20 -2.25 -5.97 8.45
C ARG A 20 -1.66 -6.82 7.33
N THR A 21 -2.44 -7.08 6.28
CA THR A 21 -1.97 -7.88 5.15
C THR A 21 -0.82 -7.19 4.40
N MET A 22 -0.83 -5.87 4.27
CA MET A 22 0.32 -5.14 3.72
C MET A 22 1.58 -5.35 4.56
N LEU A 23 1.50 -5.22 5.89
CA LEU A 23 2.63 -5.47 6.80
C LEU A 23 3.17 -6.89 6.67
N GLU A 24 2.29 -7.89 6.59
CA GLU A 24 2.68 -9.29 6.34
C GLU A 24 3.46 -9.43 5.02
N LYS A 25 3.03 -8.73 3.95
CA LYS A 25 3.75 -8.72 2.66
C LYS A 25 5.08 -7.94 2.71
N MET A 26 5.24 -7.01 3.64
CA MET A 26 6.51 -6.31 3.92
C MET A 26 7.49 -7.18 4.72
N ARG A 27 7.04 -8.31 5.31
CA ARG A 27 7.90 -9.33 5.94
C ARG A 27 8.78 -8.81 7.09
N GLY A 28 8.36 -7.74 7.76
CA GLY A 28 9.15 -7.10 8.82
C GLY A 28 10.42 -6.40 8.33
N ASP A 29 10.57 -6.20 7.02
CA ASP A 29 11.68 -5.43 6.44
C ASP A 29 11.43 -3.94 6.65
N GLU A 30 12.14 -3.33 7.60
CA GLU A 30 12.01 -1.91 7.94
C GLU A 30 12.47 -0.99 6.79
N GLY A 31 13.28 -1.48 5.86
CA GLY A 31 13.67 -0.76 4.64
C GLY A 31 12.67 -0.89 3.50
N ALA A 32 11.61 -1.68 3.66
CA ALA A 32 10.60 -1.84 2.63
C ALA A 32 9.77 -0.56 2.44
N THR A 33 9.36 -0.34 1.20
CA THR A 33 8.52 0.80 0.81
C THR A 33 7.26 0.36 0.09
N VAL A 34 6.22 1.18 0.21
CA VAL A 34 4.91 0.96 -0.40
C VAL A 34 4.52 2.15 -1.27
N ARG A 35 3.88 1.89 -2.41
CA ARG A 35 3.13 2.89 -3.18
C ARG A 35 1.72 2.37 -3.48
N LEU A 36 0.72 3.23 -3.35
CA LEU A 36 -0.70 2.91 -3.57
C LEU A 36 -1.17 3.46 -4.91
N GLY A 37 -2.03 2.70 -5.60
CA GLY A 37 -2.74 3.17 -6.77
C GLY A 37 -3.65 4.37 -6.44
N THR A 38 -3.63 5.36 -7.31
CA THR A 38 -4.38 6.63 -7.18
C THR A 38 -5.60 6.71 -8.09
N THR A 39 -5.84 5.66 -8.86
CA THR A 39 -7.00 5.52 -9.77
C THR A 39 -8.16 4.82 -9.07
N GLY A 40 -9.38 5.08 -9.52
CA GLY A 40 -10.60 4.47 -8.96
C GLY A 40 -11.10 5.20 -7.72
N GLN A 41 -11.78 4.47 -6.82
CA GLN A 41 -12.42 5.04 -5.63
C GLN A 41 -11.54 5.03 -4.37
N GLY A 42 -10.38 4.37 -4.40
CA GLY A 42 -9.45 4.32 -3.27
C GLY A 42 -9.85 3.34 -2.15
N ILE A 43 -10.95 2.59 -2.28
CA ILE A 43 -11.43 1.66 -1.25
C ILE A 43 -10.50 0.44 -1.10
N ARG A 44 -10.03 -0.10 -2.22
CA ARG A 44 -9.11 -1.26 -2.29
C ARG A 44 -8.06 -1.02 -3.36
N PRO A 45 -7.12 -0.08 -3.13
CA PRO A 45 -6.14 0.26 -4.14
C PRO A 45 -5.22 -0.93 -4.38
N ASN A 46 -4.89 -1.20 -5.64
CA ASN A 46 -3.71 -2.00 -5.92
C ASN A 46 -2.47 -1.27 -5.39
N TYR A 47 -1.45 -2.02 -5.00
CA TYR A 47 -0.28 -1.44 -4.36
C TYR A 47 1.00 -2.15 -4.79
N GLN A 48 2.11 -1.46 -4.63
CA GLN A 48 3.43 -1.97 -4.91
C GLN A 48 4.24 -1.99 -3.62
N ILE A 49 4.92 -3.11 -3.35
CA ILE A 49 5.90 -3.22 -2.27
C ILE A 49 7.28 -3.44 -2.87
N THR A 50 8.25 -2.67 -2.41
CA THR A 50 9.66 -2.86 -2.73
C THR A 50 10.38 -3.24 -1.45
N LEU A 51 10.87 -4.48 -1.35
CA LEU A 51 11.71 -4.91 -0.24
C LEU A 51 13.16 -4.45 -0.48
N SER A 52 13.93 -4.33 0.60
CA SER A 52 15.34 -3.95 0.58
C SER A 52 16.15 -4.83 -0.38
N GLY A 53 16.72 -4.20 -1.41
CA GLY A 53 17.53 -4.88 -2.43
C GLY A 53 16.75 -5.81 -3.36
N LYS A 54 15.41 -5.71 -3.42
CA LYS A 54 14.57 -6.52 -4.31
C LYS A 54 13.85 -5.63 -5.34
N ALA A 55 13.51 -6.25 -6.46
CA ALA A 55 12.60 -5.63 -7.41
C ALA A 55 11.21 -5.42 -6.79
N PRO A 56 10.50 -4.36 -7.17
CA PRO A 56 9.13 -4.11 -6.73
C PRO A 56 8.19 -5.26 -7.13
N ARG A 57 7.24 -5.56 -6.25
CA ARG A 57 6.15 -6.51 -6.49
C ARG A 57 4.82 -5.81 -6.40
N VAL A 58 3.96 -6.10 -7.36
CA VAL A 58 2.62 -5.53 -7.45
C VAL A 58 1.62 -6.48 -6.82
N PHE A 59 0.69 -5.93 -6.07
CA PHE A 59 -0.36 -6.66 -5.37
C PHE A 59 -1.73 -6.09 -5.73
N ASN A 60 -2.68 -6.98 -5.95
CA ASN A 60 -4.06 -6.62 -6.17
C ASN A 60 -4.72 -6.22 -4.83
N GLY A 61 -5.42 -5.08 -4.78
CA GLY A 61 -6.05 -4.58 -3.55
C GLY A 61 -7.27 -5.38 -3.11
N LEU A 62 -7.89 -6.15 -3.99
CA LEU A 62 -9.07 -6.96 -3.66
C LEU A 62 -8.69 -8.23 -2.89
N ASN A 63 -7.60 -8.89 -3.27
CA ASN A 63 -7.21 -10.21 -2.75
C ASN A 63 -5.77 -10.29 -2.21
N HIS A 64 -4.96 -9.22 -2.34
CA HIS A 64 -3.56 -9.15 -1.92
C HIS A 64 -2.64 -10.20 -2.56
N GLU A 65 -3.04 -10.77 -3.70
CA GLU A 65 -2.21 -11.65 -4.50
C GLU A 65 -1.28 -10.84 -5.40
N ILE A 66 -0.14 -11.44 -5.75
CA ILE A 66 0.82 -10.83 -6.66
C ILE A 66 0.16 -10.73 -8.03
N TYR A 67 0.15 -9.53 -8.60
CA TYR A 67 -0.20 -9.36 -10.01
C TYR A 67 0.95 -9.84 -10.87
N THR A 68 0.71 -10.89 -11.66
CA THR A 68 1.69 -11.50 -12.57
C THR A 68 1.58 -11.00 -14.01
N GLY A 69 0.69 -10.04 -14.26
CA GLY A 69 0.56 -9.41 -15.58
C GLY A 69 1.79 -8.62 -15.97
N THR A 70 2.00 -8.43 -17.27
CA THR A 70 3.12 -7.66 -17.83
C THR A 70 2.95 -6.15 -17.71
N GLU A 71 1.76 -5.68 -17.36
CA GLU A 71 1.46 -4.27 -17.14
C GLU A 71 2.15 -3.79 -15.86
N ARG A 72 3.15 -2.92 -16.03
CA ARG A 72 3.70 -2.13 -14.92
C ARG A 72 2.69 -1.05 -14.59
N PHE A 73 2.52 -0.74 -13.30
CA PHE A 73 1.81 0.49 -12.95
C PHE A 73 2.53 1.68 -13.57
N ASP A 74 1.78 2.54 -14.24
CA ASP A 74 2.26 3.87 -14.60
C ASP A 74 2.60 4.61 -13.30
N ASP A 75 3.86 5.02 -13.16
CA ASP A 75 4.36 5.73 -11.99
C ASP A 75 3.55 7.01 -11.70
N GLY A 76 2.95 7.62 -12.73
CA GLY A 76 2.06 8.77 -12.59
C GLY A 76 0.74 8.45 -11.89
N ASN A 77 0.38 7.16 -11.74
CA ASN A 77 -0.84 6.69 -11.10
C ASN A 77 -0.58 6.05 -9.73
N LEU A 78 0.61 6.23 -9.17
CA LEU A 78 0.99 5.77 -7.84
C LEU A 78 1.22 6.94 -6.88
N SER A 79 0.98 6.71 -5.60
CA SER A 79 1.30 7.65 -4.52
C SER A 79 2.82 7.88 -4.40
N SER A 80 3.18 8.84 -3.55
CA SER A 80 4.51 8.88 -2.94
C SER A 80 4.81 7.59 -2.17
N PHE A 81 6.09 7.36 -1.86
CA PHE A 81 6.50 6.24 -1.03
C PHE A 81 6.02 6.40 0.40
N PHE A 82 5.52 5.30 0.97
CA PHE A 82 5.28 5.11 2.38
C PHE A 82 6.29 4.08 2.90
N SER A 83 6.88 4.36 4.06
CA SER A 83 7.81 3.45 4.73
C SER A 83 7.07 2.33 5.45
N PHE A 84 7.81 1.30 5.87
CA PHE A 84 7.31 0.28 6.81
C PHE A 84 6.65 0.91 8.04
N PHE A 85 7.29 1.92 8.63
CA PHE A 85 6.78 2.61 9.81
C PHE A 85 5.48 3.36 9.53
N ASP A 86 5.34 4.00 8.37
CA ASP A 86 4.09 4.68 8.01
C ASP A 86 2.90 3.71 7.94
N ILE A 87 3.11 2.51 7.39
CA ILE A 87 2.07 1.48 7.32
C ILE A 87 1.78 0.90 8.71
N ARG A 88 2.83 0.71 9.54
CA ARG A 88 2.68 0.21 10.92
C ARG A 88 1.90 1.20 11.78
N ASP A 89 2.26 2.47 11.76
CA ASP A 89 1.60 3.52 12.52
C ASP A 89 0.12 3.66 12.08
N ALA A 90 -0.15 3.55 10.78
CA ALA A 90 -1.52 3.52 10.28
C ALA A 90 -2.30 2.30 10.79
N TYR A 91 -1.71 1.11 10.77
CA TYR A 91 -2.32 -0.11 11.30
C TYR A 91 -2.64 0.03 12.79
N GLU A 92 -1.71 0.53 13.59
CA GLU A 92 -1.90 0.77 15.02
C GLU A 92 -3.02 1.81 15.25
N GLY A 93 -3.04 2.90 14.47
CA GLY A 93 -4.10 3.91 14.52
C GLY A 93 -5.51 3.36 14.27
N THR A 94 -5.65 2.33 13.43
CA THR A 94 -6.96 1.66 13.23
C THR A 94 -7.41 0.81 14.43
N ARG A 95 -6.49 0.36 15.29
CA ARG A 95 -6.83 -0.41 16.51
C ARG A 95 -7.26 0.48 17.67
N SER A 96 -6.88 1.75 17.64
CA SER A 96 -7.14 2.73 18.69
C SER A 96 -8.40 3.56 18.45
N SER A 97 -9.11 3.37 17.32
CA SER A 97 -10.40 4.00 17.08
C SER A 97 -11.52 3.19 17.77
N PRO A 98 -12.31 3.80 18.67
CA PRO A 98 -13.36 3.13 19.43
C PRO A 98 -14.53 2.63 18.56
#